data_AF-A0A662DV01-F1
#
_entry.id   AF-A0A662DV01-F1
#
_cell.length_a   1.000
_cell.length_b   1.000
_cell.length_c   1.000
_cell.angle_alpha   90.00
_cell.angle_beta   90.00
_cell.angle_gamma   90.00
#
_symmetry.space_group_name_H-M   'P 1'
#
loop_
_entity.id
_entity.type
_entity.pdbx_description
1 polymer ?
#
loop_
_entity_poly.entity_id
_entity_poly.type
_entity_poly.pdbx_seq_one_letter_code
_entity_poly.pdbx_strand_id
1 'polypeptide(L)'
;CAVGSLACALLVINNLRDIPTDREVGKKTLAVRLGDERTRWLFVALIVAAFVLCGIAALWRVEVLFAFVAVPLSVQPVRSVLSGAKGGALIPVLGQTGKLQLALGVGASVGLAIGG
;
A
#
# COMPACT_ATOMS: atom_id res chain seq x y z
N CYS A 1 2.98 6.91 9.89
CA CYS A 1 2.48 5.62 10.45
C CYS A 1 2.49 4.57 9.35
N ALA A 2 3.25 3.47 9.49
CA ALA A 2 3.43 2.47 8.42
C ALA A 2 2.12 1.77 8.02
N VAL A 3 1.32 1.33 9.01
CA VAL A 3 0.00 0.72 8.76
C VAL A 3 -0.95 1.70 8.11
N GLY A 4 -0.93 2.97 8.54
CA GLY A 4 -1.72 4.04 7.92
C GLY A 4 -1.36 4.27 6.45
N SER A 5 -0.07 4.20 6.09
CA SER A 5 0.38 4.30 4.70
C SER A 5 -0.18 3.17 3.82
N LEU A 6 -0.20 1.93 4.31
CA LEU A 6 -0.79 0.80 3.58
C LEU A 6 -2.32 0.89 3.49
N ALA A 7 -2.99 1.38 4.53
CA ALA A 7 -4.43 1.64 4.49
C ALA A 7 -4.77 2.72 3.45
N CYS A 8 -3.96 3.78 3.37
CA CYS A 8 -4.06 4.77 2.30
C CYS A 8 -3.82 4.14 0.93
N ALA A 9 -2.86 3.22 0.80
CA ALA A 9 -2.59 2.53 -0.47
C ALA A 9 -3.81 1.71 -0.95
N LEU A 10 -4.52 1.04 -0.03
CA LEU A 10 -5.79 0.35 -0.33
C LEU A 10 -6.86 1.32 -0.84
N LEU A 11 -7.01 2.48 -0.20
CA LEU A 11 -7.94 3.53 -0.66
C LEU A 11 -7.55 4.06 -2.04
N VAL A 12 -6.26 4.27 -2.29
CA VAL A 12 -5.73 4.72 -3.58
C VAL A 12 -6.01 3.71 -4.69
N ILE A 13 -5.89 2.40 -4.44
CA ILE A 13 -6.27 1.39 -5.45
C ILE A 13 -7.77 1.43 -5.75
N ASN A 14 -8.62 1.52 -4.72
CA ASN A 14 -10.06 1.65 -4.94
C ASN A 14 -10.36 2.87 -5.80
N ASN A 15 -9.76 4.03 -5.47
CA ASN A 15 -9.95 5.25 -6.25
C ASN A 15 -9.37 5.15 -7.66
N LEU A 16 -8.23 4.47 -7.86
CA LEU A 16 -7.62 4.24 -9.17
C LEU A 16 -8.55 3.42 -10.08
N ARG A 17 -9.19 2.38 -9.54
CA ARG A 17 -10.15 1.56 -10.27
C ARG A 17 -11.34 2.38 -10.75
N ASP A 18 -11.79 3.29 -9.88
CA ASP A 18 -13.04 4.00 -10.06
C ASP A 18 -12.85 5.35 -10.79
N ILE A 19 -11.62 5.73 -11.21
CA ILE A 19 -11.34 6.98 -11.95
C ILE A 19 -12.29 7.22 -13.14
N PRO A 20 -12.53 6.25 -14.05
CA PRO A 20 -13.36 6.49 -15.24
C PRO A 20 -14.78 6.90 -14.84
N THR A 21 -15.42 6.12 -13.96
CA THR A 21 -16.78 6.36 -13.49
C THR A 21 -16.86 7.64 -12.65
N ASP A 22 -15.91 7.85 -11.74
CA ASP A 22 -15.87 9.04 -10.88
C ASP A 22 -15.70 10.32 -11.70
N ARG A 23 -14.96 10.27 -12.82
CA ARG A 23 -14.80 11.39 -13.74
C ARG A 23 -16.09 11.70 -14.50
N GLU A 24 -16.79 10.68 -14.99
CA GLU A 24 -18.07 10.83 -15.73
C GLU A 24 -19.15 11.50 -14.88
N VAL A 25 -19.24 11.15 -13.58
CA VAL A 25 -20.22 11.73 -12.66
C VAL A 25 -19.72 12.99 -11.94
N GLY A 26 -18.54 13.52 -12.31
CA GLY A 26 -18.01 14.77 -11.76
C GLY A 26 -17.52 14.72 -10.31
N LYS A 27 -17.20 13.53 -9.77
CA LYS A 27 -16.61 13.43 -8.43
C LYS A 27 -15.20 14.02 -8.41
N LYS A 28 -14.87 14.66 -7.28
CA LYS A 28 -13.58 15.34 -7.07
C LYS A 28 -12.63 14.53 -6.18
N THR A 29 -12.50 13.22 -6.43
CA THR A 29 -11.59 12.36 -5.67
C THR A 29 -10.13 12.72 -5.94
N LEU A 30 -9.23 12.33 -5.03
CA LEU A 30 -7.80 12.59 -5.17
C LEU A 30 -7.24 11.95 -6.45
N ALA A 31 -7.69 10.73 -6.78
CA ALA A 31 -7.28 10.03 -7.99
C ALA A 31 -7.75 10.72 -9.28
N VAL A 32 -8.97 11.26 -9.31
CA VAL A 32 -9.46 12.05 -10.46
C VAL A 32 -8.65 13.34 -10.63
N ARG A 33 -8.26 14.00 -9.53
CA ARG A 33 -7.44 15.23 -9.57
C ARG A 33 -5.98 14.96 -9.98
N LEU A 34 -5.41 13.85 -9.53
CA LEU A 34 -4.04 13.44 -9.87
C LEU A 34 -3.93 12.87 -11.29
N GLY A 35 -4.97 12.18 -11.75
CA GLY A 35 -4.94 11.35 -12.94
C GLY A 35 -4.40 9.94 -12.68
N ASP A 36 -4.62 9.03 -13.62
CA ASP A 36 -4.29 7.60 -13.52
C ASP A 36 -2.80 7.38 -13.20
N GLU A 37 -1.89 7.95 -13.99
CA GLU A 37 -0.45 7.73 -13.83
C GLU A 37 0.09 8.21 -12.46
N ARG A 38 -0.26 9.43 -12.04
CA ARG A 38 0.20 9.96 -10.75
C ARG A 38 -0.41 9.19 -9.57
N THR A 39 -1.63 8.66 -9.73
CA THR A 39 -2.27 7.81 -8.72
C THR A 39 -1.54 6.48 -8.56
N ARG A 40 -1.01 5.90 -9.64
CA ARG A 40 -0.16 4.70 -9.59
C ARG A 40 1.15 4.98 -8.85
N TRP A 41 1.79 6.10 -9.12
CA TRP A 41 2.99 6.49 -8.38
C TRP A 41 2.72 6.80 -6.90
N LEU A 42 1.58 7.40 -6.58
CA LEU A 42 1.15 7.60 -5.20
C LEU A 42 0.99 6.26 -4.46
N PHE A 43 0.41 5.26 -5.11
CA PHE A 43 0.31 3.91 -4.54
C PHE A 43 1.68 3.33 -4.19
N VAL A 44 2.64 3.41 -5.13
CA VAL A 44 4.01 2.92 -4.89
C VAL A 44 4.70 3.71 -3.77
N ALA A 45 4.56 5.03 -3.77
CA ALA A 45 5.12 5.90 -2.73
C ALA A 45 4.59 5.55 -1.34
N LEU A 46 3.31 5.20 -1.21
CA LEU A 46 2.71 4.78 0.06
C LEU A 46 3.25 3.43 0.55
N ILE A 47 3.46 2.46 -0.34
CA ILE A 47 4.12 1.19 0.00
C ILE A 47 5.56 1.43 0.47
N VAL A 48 6.33 2.22 -0.28
CA VAL A 48 7.72 2.56 0.09
C VAL A 48 7.75 3.27 1.44
N ALA A 49 6.87 4.25 1.65
CA ALA A 49 6.75 4.98 2.91
C ALA A 49 6.47 4.05 4.09
N ALA A 50 5.66 3.00 3.91
CA ALA A 50 5.39 2.04 4.98
C ALA A 50 6.68 1.34 5.47
N PHE A 51 7.50 0.85 4.54
CA PHE A 51 8.76 0.18 4.89
C PHE A 51 9.83 1.16 5.39
N VAL A 52 9.93 2.36 4.82
CA VAL A 52 10.83 3.41 5.31
C VAL A 52 10.49 3.77 6.75
N LEU A 53 9.21 3.93 7.08
CA LEU A 53 8.76 4.21 8.45
C LEU A 53 9.09 3.07 9.42
N CYS A 54 8.97 1.80 9.00
CA CYS A 54 9.45 0.66 9.80
C CYS A 54 10.97 0.69 10.01
N GLY A 55 11.75 1.05 8.99
CA GLY A 55 13.20 1.19 9.09
C GLY A 55 13.61 2.32 10.04
N ILE A 56 12.90 3.45 10.00
CA ILE A 56 13.10 4.55 10.96
C ILE A 56 12.75 4.10 12.38
N ALA A 57 11.64 3.39 12.58
CA ALA A 57 11.25 2.87 13.90
C ALA A 57 12.28 1.88 14.47
N ALA A 58 12.97 1.14 13.60
CA ALA A 58 14.04 0.22 14.00
C ALA A 58 15.25 0.89 14.65
N LEU A 59 15.41 2.22 14.53
CA LEU A 59 16.44 2.98 15.25
C LEU A 59 16.20 3.00 16.78
N TRP A 60 14.97 2.78 17.22
CA TRP A 60 14.61 2.70 18.64
C TRP A 60 14.23 1.28 19.07
N ARG A 61 13.65 0.48 18.17
CA ARG A 61 13.18 -0.89 18.44
C ARG A 61 13.52 -1.80 17.28
N VAL A 62 14.69 -2.43 17.33
CA VAL A 62 15.22 -3.27 16.24
C VAL A 62 14.27 -4.42 15.87
N GLU A 63 13.44 -4.84 16.82
CA GLU A 63 12.45 -5.90 16.65
C GLU A 63 11.39 -5.55 15.60
N VAL A 64 11.16 -4.27 15.33
CA VAL A 64 10.24 -3.81 14.27
C VAL A 64 10.71 -4.28 12.88
N LEU A 65 11.98 -4.64 12.71
CA LEU A 65 12.49 -5.19 11.46
C LEU A 65 11.82 -6.51 11.04
N PHE A 66 11.16 -7.24 11.95
CA PHE A 66 10.32 -8.39 11.57
C PHE A 66 9.21 -8.02 10.57
N ALA A 67 8.79 -6.76 10.52
CA ALA A 67 7.87 -6.23 9.51
C ALA A 67 8.39 -6.39 8.07
N PHE A 68 9.72 -6.44 7.86
CA PHE A 68 10.33 -6.56 6.53
C PHE A 68 10.16 -7.95 5.91
N VAL A 69 9.72 -8.96 6.67
CA VAL A 69 9.28 -10.25 6.12
C VAL A 69 8.13 -10.07 5.11
N ALA A 70 7.37 -8.98 5.22
CA ALA A 70 6.29 -8.65 4.29
C ALA A 70 6.76 -8.05 2.95
N VAL A 71 8.03 -7.69 2.78
CA VAL A 71 8.55 -7.03 1.55
C VAL A 71 8.24 -7.83 0.27
N PRO A 72 8.44 -9.16 0.19
CA PRO A 72 8.12 -9.92 -1.01
C PRO A 72 6.65 -9.82 -1.45
N LEU A 73 5.73 -9.65 -0.49
CA LEU A 73 4.29 -9.50 -0.77
C LEU A 73 3.94 -8.19 -1.48
N SER A 74 4.83 -7.18 -1.43
CA SER A 74 4.63 -5.92 -2.14
C SER A 74 4.93 -6.01 -3.64
N VAL A 75 5.70 -7.01 -4.08
CA VAL A 75 6.20 -7.10 -5.45
C VAL A 75 5.07 -7.28 -6.46
N GLN A 76 4.17 -8.23 -6.22
CA GLN A 76 3.06 -8.51 -7.14
C GLN A 76 2.07 -7.34 -7.29
N PRO A 77 1.60 -6.68 -6.20
CA PRO A 77 0.68 -5.56 -6.35
C PRO A 77 1.35 -4.35 -7.00
N VAL A 78 2.61 -4.03 -6.66
CA VAL A 78 3.37 -2.96 -7.32
C VAL A 78 3.55 -3.24 -8.80
N ARG A 79 3.97 -4.44 -9.18
CA ARG A 79 4.12 -4.83 -10.60
C ARG A 79 2.79 -4.70 -11.36
N SER A 80 1.70 -5.18 -10.78
CA SER A 80 0.37 -5.13 -11.42
C SER A 80 -0.11 -3.70 -11.64
N VAL A 81 0.12 -2.82 -10.67
CA VAL A 81 -0.24 -1.40 -10.79
C VAL A 81 0.64 -0.71 -11.84
N LEU A 82 1.96 -0.93 -11.81
CA LEU A 82 2.88 -0.29 -12.77
C LEU A 82 2.74 -0.86 -14.20
N SER A 83 2.30 -2.11 -14.36
CA SER A 83 2.01 -2.71 -15.67
C SER A 83 0.67 -2.26 -16.26
N GLY A 84 -0.03 -1.31 -15.64
CA GLY A 84 -1.23 -0.72 -16.19
C GLY A 84 -2.52 -1.48 -15.91
N ALA A 85 -2.63 -2.26 -14.81
CA ALA A 85 -3.90 -2.88 -14.41
C ALA A 85 -5.04 -1.84 -14.31
N LYS A 86 -6.23 -2.21 -14.81
CA LYS A 86 -7.43 -1.36 -14.88
C LYS A 86 -8.69 -2.15 -14.51
N GLY A 87 -9.72 -1.45 -14.03
CA GLY A 87 -11.03 -2.05 -13.74
C GLY A 87 -10.94 -3.27 -12.83
N GLY A 88 -11.57 -4.38 -13.25
CA GLY A 88 -11.59 -5.63 -12.49
C GLY A 88 -10.19 -6.21 -12.16
N ALA A 89 -9.17 -5.91 -12.97
CA ALA A 89 -7.80 -6.37 -12.71
C ALA A 89 -7.17 -5.73 -11.45
N LEU A 90 -7.76 -4.66 -10.90
CA LEU A 90 -7.33 -4.04 -9.64
C LEU A 90 -7.95 -4.70 -8.39
N ILE A 91 -8.98 -5.56 -8.56
CA ILE A 91 -9.61 -6.28 -7.44
C ILE A 91 -8.62 -7.25 -6.76
N PRO A 92 -7.85 -8.08 -7.49
CA PRO A 92 -6.80 -8.89 -6.87
C PRO A 92 -5.73 -8.06 -6.16
N VAL A 93 -5.42 -6.87 -6.68
CA VAL A 93 -4.41 -5.98 -6.12
C VAL A 93 -4.86 -5.43 -4.75
N LEU A 94 -6.16 -5.16 -4.56
CA LEU A 94 -6.72 -4.84 -3.25
C LEU A 94 -6.48 -5.97 -2.24
N GLY A 95 -6.80 -7.20 -2.62
CA GLY A 95 -6.58 -8.38 -1.77
C GLY A 95 -5.10 -8.58 -1.42
N GLN A 96 -4.20 -8.42 -2.41
CA GLN A 96 -2.75 -8.52 -2.21
C GLN A 96 -2.23 -7.43 -1.27
N THR A 97 -2.68 -6.19 -1.45
CA THR A 97 -2.29 -5.06 -0.59
C THR A 97 -2.82 -5.23 0.84
N GLY A 98 -4.01 -5.82 1.01
CA GLY A 98 -4.56 -6.18 2.32
C GLY A 98 -3.72 -7.25 3.02
N LYS A 99 -3.30 -8.29 2.30
CA LYS A 99 -2.37 -9.32 2.80
C LYS A 99 -1.03 -8.71 3.21
N LEU A 100 -0.50 -7.78 2.41
CA LEU A 100 0.72 -7.04 2.73
C LEU A 100 0.56 -6.26 4.04
N GLN A 101 -0.55 -5.54 4.23
CA GLN A 101 -0.82 -4.81 5.48
C GLN A 101 -0.90 -5.73 6.70
N LEU A 102 -1.59 -6.87 6.57
CA LEU A 102 -1.67 -7.86 7.64
C LEU A 102 -0.30 -8.45 7.96
N ALA A 103 0.46 -8.86 6.96
CA ALA A 103 1.79 -9.43 7.16
C ALA A 103 2.75 -8.42 7.81
N LEU A 104 2.72 -7.15 7.38
CA LEU A 104 3.52 -6.09 7.98
C LEU A 104 3.14 -5.87 9.45
N GLY A 105 1.83 -5.78 9.74
CA GLY A 105 1.32 -5.57 11.10
C GLY A 105 1.64 -6.74 12.03
N VAL A 106 1.40 -7.98 11.57
CA VAL A 106 1.74 -9.20 12.33
C VAL A 106 3.24 -9.30 12.55
N GLY A 107 4.06 -9.08 11.52
CA GLY A 107 5.51 -9.11 11.65
C GLY A 107 6.02 -8.10 12.69
N ALA A 108 5.55 -6.85 12.63
CA ALA A 108 5.90 -5.82 13.61
C ALA A 108 5.46 -6.21 15.04
N SER A 109 4.22 -6.68 15.21
CA SER A 109 3.68 -7.07 16.52
C SER A 109 4.42 -8.27 17.11
N VAL A 110 4.71 -9.30 16.31
CA VAL A 110 5.46 -10.49 16.73
C VAL A 110 6.87 -10.11 17.15
N GLY A 111 7.56 -9.29 16.36
CA GLY A 111 8.90 -8.80 16.73
C GLY A 111 8.88 -8.11 18.08
N LEU A 112 8.00 -7.11 18.26
CA LEU A 112 7.87 -6.36 19.51
C LEU A 112 7.48 -7.24 20.71
N ALA A 113 6.70 -8.30 20.50
CA ALA A 113 6.32 -9.22 21.57
C ALA A 113 7.48 -10.15 22.01
N ILE A 114 8.43 -10.44 21.13
CA ILE A 114 9.56 -11.34 21.41
C ILE A 114 10.78 -10.61 21.97
N GLY A 115 11.06 -9.39 21.51
CA GLY A 115 12.17 -8.58 22.05
C GLY A 115 11.74 -7.54 23.10
N GLY A 116 10.52 -7.66 23.62
CA GLY A 116 10.00 -6.90 24.75
C GLY A 116 10.36 -7.51 26.09
#